data_AF-A0A925KIJ8-F1
#
_entry.id   AF-A0A925KIJ8-F1
#
_cell.length_a   1.000
_cell.length_b   1.000
_cell.length_c   1.000
_cell.angle_alpha   90.00
_cell.angle_beta   90.00
_cell.angle_gamma   90.00
#
_symmetry.space_group_name_H-M   'P 1'
#
loop_
_entity.id
_entity.type
_entity.pdbx_description
1 polymer ?
#
loop_
_entity_poly.entity_id
_entity_poly.type
_entity_poly.pdbx_seq_one_letter_code
_entity_poly.pdbx_strand_id
1 'polypeptide(L)'
;LSEETTTGVHRLAQRLEAGTLKVPAINVNDSVTKSKFDNLYGCRESLVDAIKRATDVMIAGKVAVVAGYGDVGKGSAQALRALSAPGWVTEIDPINALQAAMEGYKVVTMEYAADKADIFVSATGNLSVITRAHMAAMKDQAIVCNIGHFDNEIDVAALDDCTWDEIKPQVDHVIFPDGKRIILLAKGRLVNLGCGTGHPSFVMSSSFANQTIAQIELFTRPDAYQSGKVYVLPKHLDEKVARLHLKKVGAVLTELSDAQAAYIGVSKAGPYKADTYRY
;
A
#
# COMPACT_ATOMS: atom_id res chain seq x y z
N LEU A 1 10.98 -4.22 19.60
CA LEU A 1 10.97 -3.83 18.16
C LEU A 1 9.57 -3.35 17.81
N SER A 2 9.41 -2.30 17.01
CA SER A 2 8.12 -1.95 16.40
C SER A 2 8.27 -1.94 14.88
N GLU A 3 7.34 -2.58 14.18
CA GLU A 3 7.40 -2.83 12.74
C GLU A 3 6.16 -2.29 12.05
N GLU A 4 6.36 -1.49 11.00
CA GLU A 4 5.27 -0.76 10.33
C GLU A 4 4.91 -1.29 8.96
N THR A 5 5.67 -2.21 8.38
CA THR A 5 5.39 -2.68 7.02
C THR A 5 4.74 -4.06 7.03
N THR A 6 3.78 -4.29 6.12
CA THR A 6 3.09 -5.60 5.99
C THR A 6 4.09 -6.75 5.82
N THR A 7 5.11 -6.56 4.99
CA THR A 7 6.12 -7.58 4.75
C THR A 7 7.06 -7.79 5.95
N GLY A 8 7.43 -6.72 6.66
CA GLY A 8 8.17 -6.82 7.92
C GLY A 8 7.37 -7.61 8.97
N VAL A 9 6.06 -7.37 9.07
CA VAL A 9 5.16 -8.13 9.95
C VAL A 9 5.11 -9.61 9.56
N HIS A 10 5.03 -9.94 8.27
CA HIS A 10 5.12 -11.34 7.83
C HIS A 10 6.43 -12.01 8.26
N ARG A 11 7.56 -11.30 8.18
CA ARG A 11 8.85 -11.81 8.67
C ARG A 11 8.87 -12.00 10.19
N LEU A 12 8.19 -11.13 10.95
CA LEU A 12 8.04 -11.31 12.40
C LEU A 12 7.20 -12.54 12.72
N ALA A 13 6.12 -12.79 11.99
CA ALA A 13 5.30 -13.99 12.13
C ALA A 13 6.12 -15.26 11.84
N GLN A 14 6.87 -15.30 10.75
CA GLN A 14 7.78 -16.42 10.43
C GLN A 14 8.81 -16.66 11.55
N ARG A 15 9.39 -15.60 12.11
CA ARG A 15 10.34 -15.70 13.22
C ARG A 15 9.69 -16.17 14.52
N LEU A 16 8.45 -15.77 14.76
CA LEU A 16 7.64 -16.22 15.90
C LEU A 16 7.38 -17.73 15.80
N GLU A 17 6.88 -18.19 14.66
CA GLU A 17 6.63 -19.62 14.38
C GLU A 17 7.90 -20.47 14.48
N ALA A 18 9.04 -19.95 13.98
CA ALA A 18 10.33 -20.63 14.07
C ALA A 18 10.99 -20.54 15.47
N GLY A 19 10.39 -19.86 16.46
CA GLY A 19 10.98 -19.67 17.79
C GLY A 19 12.27 -18.82 17.81
N THR A 20 12.54 -18.09 16.72
CA THR A 20 13.75 -17.27 16.54
C THR A 20 13.53 -15.80 16.92
N LEU A 21 12.29 -15.37 17.18
CA LEU A 21 12.00 -14.04 17.70
C LEU A 21 12.43 -13.92 19.17
N LYS A 22 13.52 -13.18 19.45
CA LYS A 22 14.11 -13.06 20.80
C LYS A 22 13.73 -11.80 21.56
N VAL A 23 12.95 -10.91 20.97
CA VAL A 23 12.51 -9.64 21.56
C VAL A 23 10.99 -9.50 21.45
N PRO A 24 10.32 -8.72 22.31
CA PRO A 24 8.94 -8.34 22.06
C PRO A 24 8.85 -7.47 20.80
N ALA A 25 7.82 -7.72 20.00
CA ALA A 25 7.53 -6.95 18.81
C ALA A 25 6.12 -6.36 18.83
N ILE A 26 5.97 -5.10 18.44
CA ILE A 26 4.66 -4.48 18.17
C ILE A 26 4.50 -4.36 16.65
N ASN A 27 3.47 -5.01 16.13
CA ASN A 27 2.94 -4.82 14.80
C ASN A 27 2.19 -3.49 14.77
N VAL A 28 2.87 -2.46 14.28
CA VAL A 28 2.31 -1.13 14.06
C VAL A 28 1.52 -1.09 12.75
N ASN A 29 1.92 -1.89 11.75
CA ASN A 29 1.26 -1.95 10.45
C ASN A 29 -0.26 -2.17 10.56
N ASP A 30 -0.67 -3.08 11.44
CA ASP A 30 -2.07 -3.50 11.58
C ASP A 30 -2.88 -2.59 12.52
N SER A 31 -2.29 -1.50 13.02
CA SER A 31 -3.08 -0.41 13.61
C SER A 31 -3.95 0.19 12.51
N VAL A 32 -5.21 0.52 12.83
CA VAL A 32 -6.18 1.05 11.86
C VAL A 32 -5.69 2.40 11.34
N THR A 33 -5.18 3.27 12.22
CA THR A 33 -4.59 4.57 11.84
C THR A 33 -3.27 4.47 11.09
N LYS A 34 -2.71 3.27 10.93
CA LYS A 34 -1.62 2.98 10.00
C LYS A 34 -2.21 2.39 8.73
N SER A 35 -2.65 1.13 8.75
CA SER A 35 -3.08 0.38 7.54
C SER A 35 -4.12 1.13 6.70
N LYS A 36 -5.21 1.62 7.31
CA LYS A 36 -6.32 2.28 6.60
C LYS A 36 -6.02 3.73 6.21
N PHE A 37 -4.87 4.28 6.60
CA PHE A 37 -4.49 5.65 6.29
C PHE A 37 -3.24 5.71 5.43
N ASP A 38 -2.14 5.15 5.91
CA ASP A 38 -0.84 5.11 5.24
C ASP A 38 -0.95 4.36 3.91
N ASN A 39 -1.32 3.08 3.98
CA ASN A 39 -1.36 2.23 2.80
C ASN A 39 -2.44 2.69 1.81
N LEU A 40 -3.58 3.20 2.30
CA LEU A 40 -4.68 3.65 1.46
C LEU A 40 -4.49 5.09 0.95
N TYR A 41 -4.53 6.08 1.84
CA TYR A 41 -4.48 7.49 1.46
C TYR A 41 -3.08 7.93 1.03
N GLY A 42 -2.02 7.38 1.64
CA GLY A 42 -0.65 7.70 1.25
C GLY A 42 -0.34 7.26 -0.18
N CYS A 43 -0.73 6.05 -0.56
CA CYS A 43 -0.59 5.57 -1.94
C CYS A 43 -1.52 6.32 -2.91
N ARG A 44 -2.73 6.71 -2.46
CA ARG A 44 -3.64 7.53 -3.27
C ARG A 44 -3.04 8.88 -3.65
N GLU A 45 -2.31 9.52 -2.74
CA GLU A 45 -1.65 10.80 -3.01
C GLU A 45 -0.35 10.63 -3.82
N SER A 46 0.44 9.58 -3.52
CA SER A 46 1.83 9.50 -3.98
C SER A 46 2.06 8.68 -5.27
N LEU A 47 1.16 7.75 -5.62
CA LEU A 47 1.33 6.93 -6.83
C LEU A 47 1.38 7.80 -8.09
N VAL A 48 0.34 8.62 -8.27
CA VAL A 48 0.20 9.43 -9.48
C VAL A 48 1.21 10.57 -9.49
N ASP A 49 1.56 11.13 -8.32
CA ASP A 49 2.66 12.11 -8.22
C ASP A 49 3.94 11.53 -8.83
N ALA A 50 4.32 10.32 -8.42
CA ALA A 50 5.53 9.67 -8.93
C ALA A 50 5.46 9.32 -10.42
N ILE A 51 4.33 8.78 -10.91
CA ILE A 51 4.15 8.51 -12.34
C ILE A 51 4.27 9.81 -13.14
N LYS A 52 3.67 10.92 -12.67
CA LYS A 52 3.74 12.22 -13.33
C LYS A 52 5.14 12.81 -13.31
N ARG A 53 5.84 12.82 -12.17
CA ARG A 53 7.24 13.29 -12.12
C ARG A 53 8.15 12.46 -13.01
N ALA A 54 7.91 11.16 -13.13
CA ALA A 54 8.70 10.29 -13.98
C ALA A 54 8.45 10.52 -15.47
N THR A 55 7.19 10.68 -15.88
CA THR A 55 6.80 10.53 -17.30
C THR A 55 6.03 11.71 -17.89
N ASP A 56 5.56 12.64 -17.06
CA ASP A 56 4.64 13.74 -17.40
C ASP A 56 3.38 13.27 -18.17
N VAL A 57 3.04 11.98 -18.08
CA VAL A 57 2.00 11.37 -18.89
C VAL A 57 0.59 11.90 -18.54
N MET A 58 -0.23 12.07 -19.56
CA MET A 58 -1.67 12.26 -19.40
C MET A 58 -2.32 10.97 -18.91
N ILE A 59 -2.99 11.02 -17.75
CA ILE A 59 -3.66 9.86 -17.13
C ILE A 59 -5.06 9.65 -17.70
N ALA A 60 -5.80 10.73 -17.96
CA ALA A 60 -7.17 10.63 -18.46
C ALA A 60 -7.24 9.88 -19.79
N GLY A 61 -8.20 8.96 -19.90
CA GLY A 61 -8.41 8.13 -21.08
C GLY A 61 -7.44 6.97 -21.25
N LYS A 62 -6.39 6.85 -20.41
CA LYS A 62 -5.49 5.68 -20.41
C LYS A 62 -6.05 4.54 -19.60
N VAL A 63 -5.95 3.33 -20.13
CA VAL A 63 -6.28 2.11 -19.39
C VAL A 63 -5.14 1.85 -18.40
N ALA A 64 -5.45 1.89 -17.11
CA ALA A 64 -4.50 1.63 -16.05
C ALA A 64 -4.90 0.36 -15.29
N VAL A 65 -3.99 -0.60 -15.20
CA VAL A 65 -4.18 -1.85 -14.46
C VAL A 65 -3.43 -1.81 -13.13
N VAL A 66 -4.13 -2.11 -12.05
CA VAL A 66 -3.58 -2.26 -10.70
C VAL A 66 -3.63 -3.74 -10.32
N ALA A 67 -2.47 -4.34 -10.09
CA ALA A 67 -2.38 -5.72 -9.63
C ALA A 67 -2.40 -5.79 -8.10
N GLY A 68 -3.44 -6.41 -7.55
CA GLY A 68 -3.73 -6.42 -6.12
C GLY A 68 -4.66 -5.29 -5.72
N TYR A 69 -5.66 -5.60 -4.89
CA TYR A 69 -6.69 -4.69 -4.42
C TYR A 69 -6.84 -4.73 -2.89
N GLY A 70 -5.72 -4.92 -2.19
CA GLY A 70 -5.58 -4.61 -0.77
C GLY A 70 -5.61 -3.09 -0.50
N ASP A 71 -5.18 -2.63 0.68
CA ASP A 71 -5.25 -1.19 1.01
C ASP A 71 -4.42 -0.32 0.03
N VAL A 72 -3.21 -0.75 -0.34
CA VAL A 72 -2.35 -0.08 -1.34
C VAL A 72 -3.02 -0.04 -2.72
N GLY A 73 -3.57 -1.18 -3.16
CA GLY A 73 -4.25 -1.31 -4.44
C GLY A 73 -5.53 -0.45 -4.53
N LYS A 74 -6.32 -0.41 -3.45
CA LYS A 74 -7.50 0.46 -3.33
C LYS A 74 -7.12 1.94 -3.48
N GLY A 75 -6.07 2.38 -2.79
CA GLY A 75 -5.59 3.77 -2.88
C GLY A 75 -5.10 4.12 -4.28
N SER A 76 -4.33 3.20 -4.86
CA SER A 76 -3.79 3.30 -6.21
C SER A 76 -4.88 3.41 -7.27
N ALA A 77 -5.88 2.53 -7.23
CA ALA A 77 -7.00 2.53 -8.16
C ALA A 77 -7.86 3.80 -8.03
N GLN A 78 -8.13 4.25 -6.79
CA GLN A 78 -8.85 5.50 -6.54
C GLN A 78 -8.14 6.72 -7.15
N ALA A 79 -6.81 6.81 -7.02
CA ALA A 79 -6.02 7.91 -7.56
C ALA A 79 -6.09 7.99 -9.08
N LEU A 80 -5.93 6.84 -9.75
CA LEU A 80 -6.00 6.73 -11.20
C LEU A 80 -7.40 7.08 -11.72
N ARG A 81 -8.45 6.55 -11.05
CA ARG A 81 -9.85 6.84 -11.40
C ARG A 81 -10.21 8.31 -11.21
N ALA A 82 -9.71 8.96 -10.16
CA ALA A 82 -9.94 10.39 -9.92
C ALA A 82 -9.44 11.27 -11.07
N LEU A 83 -8.45 10.78 -11.84
CA LEU A 83 -7.96 11.42 -13.05
C LEU A 83 -8.53 10.82 -14.35
N SER A 84 -9.68 10.15 -14.27
CA SER A 84 -10.42 9.62 -15.42
C SER A 84 -9.67 8.55 -16.24
N ALA A 85 -8.79 7.76 -15.61
CA ALA A 85 -8.29 6.52 -16.19
C ALA A 85 -9.33 5.40 -16.01
N PRO A 86 -9.74 4.68 -17.09
CA PRO A 86 -10.44 3.42 -16.95
C PRO A 86 -9.60 2.43 -16.12
N GLY A 87 -10.00 2.22 -14.87
CA GLY A 87 -9.27 1.39 -13.92
C GLY A 87 -9.61 -0.09 -14.07
N TRP A 88 -8.59 -0.91 -14.32
CA TRP A 88 -8.66 -2.37 -14.30
C TRP A 88 -7.94 -2.89 -13.07
N VAL A 89 -8.40 -4.01 -12.54
CA VAL A 89 -7.82 -4.65 -11.36
C VAL A 89 -7.55 -6.12 -11.65
N THR A 90 -6.41 -6.64 -11.21
CA THR A 90 -6.17 -8.09 -11.14
C THR A 90 -6.17 -8.51 -9.67
N GLU A 91 -6.90 -9.57 -9.33
CA GLU A 91 -6.97 -10.07 -7.96
C GLU A 91 -7.06 -11.59 -7.92
N ILE A 92 -6.47 -12.16 -6.87
CA ILE A 92 -6.57 -13.58 -6.53
C ILE A 92 -7.57 -13.81 -5.38
N ASP A 93 -7.79 -12.80 -4.53
CA ASP A 93 -8.74 -12.88 -3.44
C ASP A 93 -10.15 -12.52 -3.95
N PRO A 94 -11.15 -13.42 -3.85
CA PRO A 94 -12.50 -13.17 -4.35
C PRO A 94 -13.23 -12.04 -3.60
N ILE A 95 -12.90 -11.78 -2.33
CA ILE A 95 -13.49 -10.67 -1.55
C ILE A 95 -12.96 -9.35 -2.07
N ASN A 96 -11.65 -9.22 -2.27
CA ASN A 96 -11.06 -8.00 -2.82
C ASN A 96 -11.48 -7.79 -4.28
N ALA A 97 -11.55 -8.86 -5.09
CA ALA A 97 -12.06 -8.79 -6.45
C ALA A 97 -13.52 -8.30 -6.49
N LEU A 98 -14.39 -8.83 -5.63
CA LEU A 98 -15.78 -8.38 -5.54
C LEU A 98 -15.86 -6.91 -5.10
N GLN A 99 -15.04 -6.48 -4.14
CA GLN A 99 -14.94 -5.06 -3.75
C GLN A 99 -14.54 -4.18 -4.94
N ALA A 100 -13.54 -4.58 -5.73
CA ALA A 100 -13.14 -3.83 -6.93
C ALA A 100 -14.28 -3.74 -7.95
N ALA A 101 -14.99 -4.84 -8.19
CA ALA A 101 -16.13 -4.87 -9.09
C ALA A 101 -17.29 -3.96 -8.62
N MET A 102 -17.56 -3.92 -7.30
CA MET A 102 -18.60 -3.05 -6.72
C MET A 102 -18.27 -1.55 -6.80
N GLU A 103 -17.00 -1.19 -6.85
CA GLU A 103 -16.55 0.17 -7.13
C GLU A 103 -16.58 0.49 -8.65
N GLY A 104 -16.93 -0.49 -9.50
CA GLY A 104 -17.02 -0.35 -10.95
C GLY A 104 -15.70 -0.50 -11.69
N TYR A 105 -14.67 -1.08 -11.06
CA TYR A 105 -13.46 -1.48 -11.78
C TYR A 105 -13.70 -2.78 -12.55
N LYS A 106 -13.08 -2.89 -13.73
CA LYS A 106 -13.09 -4.15 -14.46
C LYS A 106 -12.06 -5.09 -13.84
N VAL A 107 -12.52 -6.23 -13.31
CA VAL A 107 -11.63 -7.28 -12.80
C VAL A 107 -11.20 -8.18 -13.96
N VAL A 108 -9.90 -8.30 -14.20
CA VAL A 108 -9.30 -9.02 -15.33
C VAL A 108 -8.05 -9.79 -14.89
N THR A 109 -7.53 -10.65 -15.76
CA THR A 109 -6.19 -11.25 -15.54
C THR A 109 -5.09 -10.37 -16.14
N MET A 110 -3.84 -10.58 -15.71
CA MET A 110 -2.72 -9.82 -16.26
C MET A 110 -2.47 -10.17 -17.74
N GLU A 111 -2.68 -11.42 -18.13
CA GLU A 111 -2.60 -11.89 -19.52
C GLU A 111 -3.63 -11.18 -20.42
N TYR A 112 -4.82 -10.90 -19.90
CA TYR A 112 -5.82 -10.11 -20.61
C TYR A 112 -5.41 -8.63 -20.74
N ALA A 113 -4.77 -8.09 -19.71
CA ALA A 113 -4.42 -6.67 -19.63
C ALA A 113 -3.16 -6.31 -20.42
N ALA A 114 -2.20 -7.24 -20.54
CA ALA A 114 -0.85 -6.99 -21.04
C ALA A 114 -0.83 -6.24 -22.38
N ASP A 115 -1.57 -6.71 -23.39
CA ASP A 115 -1.64 -6.11 -24.73
C ASP A 115 -2.62 -4.92 -24.86
N LYS A 116 -3.33 -4.55 -23.78
CA LYS A 116 -4.44 -3.57 -23.82
C LYS A 116 -4.27 -2.36 -22.91
N ALA A 117 -3.54 -2.49 -21.80
CA ALA A 117 -3.34 -1.39 -20.87
C ALA A 117 -2.15 -0.50 -21.27
N ASP A 118 -2.15 0.74 -20.76
CA ASP A 118 -1.12 1.74 -20.99
C ASP A 118 -0.22 1.94 -19.75
N ILE A 119 -0.78 1.72 -18.56
CA ILE A 119 -0.10 1.86 -17.27
C ILE A 119 -0.32 0.61 -16.44
N PHE A 120 0.76 0.03 -15.92
CA PHE A 120 0.76 -1.17 -15.09
C PHE A 120 1.36 -0.85 -13.72
N VAL A 121 0.58 -1.08 -12.66
CA VAL A 121 0.99 -0.84 -11.28
C VAL A 121 0.87 -2.14 -10.49
N SER A 122 1.98 -2.65 -9.96
CA SER A 122 1.93 -3.77 -9.01
C SER A 122 1.81 -3.27 -7.56
N ALA A 123 0.88 -3.86 -6.81
CA ALA A 123 0.52 -3.49 -5.44
C ALA A 123 0.16 -4.72 -4.58
N THR A 124 0.85 -5.85 -4.80
CA THR A 124 0.48 -7.16 -4.24
C THR A 124 1.31 -7.58 -3.02
N GLY A 125 2.55 -7.12 -2.91
CA GLY A 125 3.55 -7.67 -1.99
C GLY A 125 4.01 -9.09 -2.33
N ASN A 126 3.78 -9.56 -3.56
CA ASN A 126 4.06 -10.93 -4.01
C ASN A 126 5.29 -11.00 -4.96
N LEU A 127 5.46 -12.09 -5.70
CA LEU A 127 6.60 -12.36 -6.57
C LEU A 127 6.13 -12.57 -8.01
N SER A 128 6.85 -11.98 -8.97
CA SER A 128 6.68 -12.21 -10.42
C SER A 128 5.24 -12.02 -10.92
N VAL A 129 4.56 -11.00 -10.41
CA VAL A 129 3.19 -10.63 -10.80
C VAL A 129 3.16 -10.10 -12.24
N ILE A 130 4.15 -9.27 -12.58
CA ILE A 130 4.39 -8.82 -13.95
C ILE A 130 5.63 -9.54 -14.45
N THR A 131 5.41 -10.60 -15.23
CA THR A 131 6.46 -11.43 -15.82
C THR A 131 7.04 -10.81 -17.08
N ARG A 132 8.18 -11.31 -17.54
CA ARG A 132 8.70 -10.93 -18.86
C ARG A 132 7.73 -11.25 -20.01
N ALA A 133 6.95 -12.33 -19.93
CA ALA A 133 5.95 -12.62 -20.96
C ALA A 133 4.86 -11.53 -21.02
N HIS A 134 4.42 -11.02 -19.88
CA HIS A 134 3.49 -9.89 -19.83
C HIS A 134 4.12 -8.64 -20.46
N MET A 135 5.35 -8.30 -20.06
CA MET A 135 6.05 -7.12 -20.58
C MET A 135 6.34 -7.22 -22.09
N ALA A 136 6.62 -8.43 -22.59
CA ALA A 136 6.78 -8.69 -24.02
C ALA A 136 5.48 -8.44 -24.81
N ALA A 137 4.32 -8.73 -24.23
CA ALA A 137 3.01 -8.51 -24.85
C ALA A 137 2.50 -7.06 -24.74
N MET A 138 3.14 -6.21 -23.93
CA MET A 138 2.73 -4.81 -23.76
C MET A 138 2.79 -4.00 -25.06
N LYS A 139 2.00 -2.93 -25.11
CA LYS A 139 2.10 -1.92 -26.15
C LYS A 139 3.45 -1.20 -26.10
N ASP A 140 3.86 -0.63 -27.23
CA ASP A 140 4.95 0.34 -27.23
C ASP A 140 4.64 1.54 -26.31
N GLN A 141 5.65 1.99 -25.57
CA GLN A 141 5.57 3.04 -24.54
C GLN A 141 4.67 2.74 -23.34
N ALA A 142 4.30 1.48 -23.09
CA ALA A 142 3.61 1.12 -21.84
C ALA A 142 4.45 1.48 -20.61
N ILE A 143 3.83 2.05 -19.58
CA ILE A 143 4.49 2.42 -18.33
C ILE A 143 4.29 1.30 -17.32
N VAL A 144 5.40 0.82 -16.72
CA VAL A 144 5.39 -0.25 -15.73
C VAL A 144 6.03 0.24 -14.45
N CYS A 145 5.33 0.08 -13.33
CA CYS A 145 5.85 0.43 -12.02
C CYS A 145 5.31 -0.46 -10.90
N ASN A 146 5.97 -0.40 -9.76
CA ASN A 146 5.63 -1.14 -8.57
C ASN A 146 5.52 -0.16 -7.40
N ILE A 147 4.44 -0.28 -6.62
CA ILE A 147 4.24 0.47 -5.38
C ILE A 147 4.09 -0.46 -4.17
N GLY A 148 4.24 -1.77 -4.36
CA GLY A 148 4.39 -2.72 -3.26
C GLY A 148 5.81 -2.73 -2.69
N HIS A 149 6.12 -3.70 -1.83
CA HIS A 149 7.22 -3.55 -0.87
C HIS A 149 8.63 -3.82 -1.44
N PHE A 150 8.79 -4.81 -2.32
CA PHE A 150 10.09 -5.20 -2.89
C PHE A 150 10.09 -5.11 -4.41
N ASP A 151 11.28 -5.16 -5.00
CA ASP A 151 11.54 -5.06 -6.45
C ASP A 151 11.18 -6.33 -7.25
N ASN A 152 10.72 -7.38 -6.58
CA ASN A 152 10.47 -8.69 -7.16
C ASN A 152 9.02 -8.92 -7.63
N GLU A 153 8.12 -7.94 -7.45
CA GLU A 153 6.78 -8.01 -8.04
C GLU A 153 6.81 -7.95 -9.57
N ILE A 154 7.82 -7.28 -10.12
CA ILE A 154 8.10 -7.23 -11.56
C ILE A 154 9.36 -8.06 -11.78
N ASP A 155 9.31 -8.96 -12.77
CA ASP A 155 10.46 -9.80 -13.11
C ASP A 155 11.49 -9.02 -13.96
N VAL A 156 12.15 -8.05 -13.31
CA VAL A 156 13.15 -7.19 -13.95
C VAL A 156 14.40 -7.98 -14.34
N ALA A 157 14.76 -8.99 -13.55
CA ALA A 157 15.92 -9.84 -13.82
C ALA A 157 15.79 -10.62 -15.12
N ALA A 158 14.56 -11.02 -15.50
CA ALA A 158 14.32 -11.69 -16.76
C ALA A 158 14.53 -10.80 -18.00
N LEU A 159 14.72 -9.48 -17.85
CA LEU A 159 14.95 -8.53 -18.96
C LEU A 159 16.44 -8.34 -19.28
N ASP A 160 17.30 -9.29 -18.92
CA ASP A 160 18.75 -9.24 -19.15
C ASP A 160 19.14 -9.27 -20.64
N ASP A 161 18.25 -9.82 -21.47
CA ASP A 161 18.38 -9.88 -22.92
C ASP A 161 17.93 -8.59 -23.63
N CYS A 162 17.30 -7.66 -22.91
CA CYS A 162 16.82 -6.40 -23.45
C CYS A 162 17.90 -5.31 -23.40
N THR A 163 17.81 -4.34 -24.31
CA THR A 163 18.67 -3.14 -24.25
C THR A 163 18.03 -2.11 -23.34
N TRP A 164 18.83 -1.49 -22.48
CA TRP A 164 18.37 -0.47 -21.53
C TRP A 164 18.90 0.90 -21.91
N ASP A 165 18.01 1.89 -21.94
CA ASP A 165 18.33 3.29 -22.23
C ASP A 165 17.77 4.18 -21.11
N GLU A 166 18.66 4.79 -20.31
CA GLU A 166 18.23 5.65 -19.20
C GLU A 166 17.76 7.00 -19.76
N ILE A 167 16.46 7.28 -19.60
CA ILE A 167 15.88 8.57 -20.01
C ILE A 167 16.32 9.65 -19.02
N LYS A 168 16.19 9.34 -17.73
CA LYS A 168 16.61 10.16 -16.58
C LYS A 168 16.69 9.28 -15.33
N PRO A 169 17.20 9.78 -14.19
CA PRO A 169 17.28 8.97 -12.97
C PRO A 169 15.94 8.31 -12.62
N GLN A 170 15.98 6.98 -12.43
CA GLN A 170 14.82 6.13 -12.13
C GLN A 170 13.78 5.98 -13.24
N VAL A 171 14.09 6.37 -14.48
CA VAL A 171 13.21 6.18 -15.64
C VAL A 171 14.03 5.61 -16.78
N ASP A 172 13.77 4.35 -17.10
CA ASP A 172 14.49 3.60 -18.11
C ASP A 172 13.54 3.17 -19.23
N HIS A 173 13.99 3.30 -20.48
CA HIS A 173 13.43 2.50 -21.58
C HIS A 173 14.02 1.10 -21.53
N VAL A 174 13.16 0.09 -21.59
CA VAL A 174 13.55 -1.30 -21.85
C VAL A 174 13.13 -1.64 -23.27
N ILE A 175 14.11 -1.89 -24.13
CA ILE A 175 13.96 -2.11 -25.56
C ILE A 175 14.05 -3.61 -25.83
N PHE A 176 12.94 -4.18 -26.31
CA PHE A 176 12.83 -5.59 -26.66
C PHE A 176 13.52 -5.89 -28.01
N PRO A 177 13.85 -7.16 -28.31
CA PRO A 177 14.48 -7.55 -29.57
C PRO A 177 13.70 -7.17 -30.84
N ASP A 178 12.37 -7.01 -30.73
CA ASP A 178 11.49 -6.57 -31.82
C ASP A 178 11.45 -5.04 -32.01
N GLY A 179 12.18 -4.28 -31.18
CA GLY A 179 12.28 -2.83 -31.20
C GLY A 179 11.23 -2.09 -30.36
N LYS A 180 10.21 -2.79 -29.84
CA LYS A 180 9.21 -2.21 -28.94
C LYS A 180 9.87 -1.83 -27.61
N ARG A 181 9.45 -0.69 -27.06
CA ARG A 181 9.96 -0.14 -25.80
C ARG A 181 8.87 -0.09 -24.76
N ILE A 182 9.22 -0.36 -23.50
CA ILE A 182 8.40 -0.01 -22.34
C ILE A 182 9.16 1.00 -21.47
N ILE A 183 8.44 1.78 -20.69
CA ILE A 183 9.00 2.70 -19.70
C ILE A 183 8.92 2.02 -18.34
N LEU A 184 10.05 1.63 -17.78
CA LEU A 184 10.13 1.01 -16.46
C LEU A 184 10.55 2.06 -15.42
N LEU A 185 9.75 2.20 -14.37
CA LEU A 185 10.02 3.16 -13.30
C LEU A 185 10.77 2.52 -12.14
N ALA A 186 11.77 3.23 -11.64
CA ALA A 186 12.63 2.88 -10.50
C ALA A 186 13.23 1.47 -10.57
N LYS A 187 13.43 0.92 -11.79
CA LYS A 187 13.87 -0.46 -12.02
C LYS A 187 13.05 -1.49 -11.21
N GLY A 188 11.74 -1.27 -11.12
CA GLY A 188 10.82 -2.15 -10.40
C GLY A 188 10.76 -1.96 -8.87
N ARG A 189 11.56 -1.06 -8.29
CA ARG A 189 11.45 -0.66 -6.87
C ARG A 189 10.22 0.25 -6.64
N LEU A 190 9.95 0.55 -5.37
CA LEU A 190 8.89 1.47 -4.92
C LEU A 190 8.89 2.79 -5.69
N VAL A 191 7.92 2.96 -6.58
CA VAL A 191 7.82 4.11 -7.50
C VAL A 191 7.55 5.42 -6.75
N ASN A 192 6.70 5.39 -5.74
CA ASN A 192 6.31 6.59 -4.98
C ASN A 192 7.50 7.21 -4.21
N LEU A 193 8.44 6.38 -3.78
CA LEU A 193 9.67 6.81 -3.12
C LEU A 193 10.81 7.08 -4.11
N GLY A 194 10.92 6.26 -5.17
CA GLY A 194 11.99 6.38 -6.16
C GLY A 194 11.80 7.54 -7.14
N CYS A 195 10.57 7.78 -7.57
CA CYS A 195 10.21 8.82 -8.54
C CYS A 195 9.39 9.97 -7.94
N GLY A 196 8.98 9.85 -6.68
CA GLY A 196 8.26 10.88 -5.92
C GLY A 196 9.00 11.25 -4.65
N THR A 197 8.25 11.63 -3.62
CA THR A 197 8.78 11.91 -2.28
C THR A 197 8.11 11.07 -1.20
N GLY A 198 7.50 9.94 -1.60
CA GLY A 198 6.70 9.11 -0.72
C GLY A 198 5.39 9.77 -0.30
N HIS A 199 4.84 9.31 0.83
CA HIS A 199 3.56 9.78 1.34
C HIS A 199 3.68 11.18 1.95
N PRO A 200 2.64 12.03 1.83
CA PRO A 200 2.63 13.35 2.45
C PRO A 200 2.80 13.30 3.97
N SER A 201 3.40 14.34 4.55
CA SER A 201 3.74 14.38 5.98
C SER A 201 2.54 14.14 6.91
N PHE A 202 1.34 14.58 6.52
CA PHE A 202 0.13 14.37 7.33
C PHE A 202 -0.23 12.89 7.47
N VAL A 203 -0.11 12.12 6.38
CA VAL A 203 -0.35 10.68 6.41
C VAL A 203 0.74 9.98 7.22
N MET A 204 2.01 10.34 7.01
CA MET A 204 3.13 9.76 7.79
C MET A 204 3.05 10.10 9.28
N SER A 205 2.43 11.22 9.65
CA SER A 205 2.22 11.61 11.05
C SER A 205 1.40 10.57 11.82
N SER A 206 0.42 9.90 11.20
CA SER A 206 -0.35 8.86 11.88
C SER A 206 0.48 7.60 12.12
N SER A 207 1.26 7.17 11.12
CA SER A 207 2.19 6.02 11.23
C SER A 207 3.27 6.28 12.28
N PHE A 208 3.91 7.45 12.25
CA PHE A 208 4.98 7.79 13.19
C PHE A 208 4.48 8.09 14.60
N ALA A 209 3.23 8.53 14.77
CA ALA A 209 2.58 8.58 16.08
C ALA A 209 2.40 7.16 16.66
N ASN A 210 1.95 6.19 15.85
CA ASN A 210 1.88 4.80 16.29
C ASN A 210 3.26 4.24 16.65
N GLN A 211 4.29 4.47 15.82
CA GLN A 211 5.66 4.06 16.13
C GLN A 211 6.15 4.64 17.45
N THR A 212 5.95 5.94 17.66
CA THR A 212 6.35 6.63 18.89
C THR A 212 5.66 6.03 20.12
N ILE A 213 4.36 5.80 20.04
CA ILE A 213 3.57 5.19 21.12
C ILE A 213 4.04 3.75 21.39
N ALA A 214 4.29 2.97 20.34
CA ALA A 214 4.81 1.60 20.47
C ALA A 214 6.18 1.57 21.14
N GLN A 215 7.07 2.50 20.81
CA GLN A 215 8.38 2.63 21.44
C GLN A 215 8.26 3.01 22.93
N ILE A 216 7.37 3.95 23.26
CA ILE A 216 7.10 4.33 24.66
C ILE A 216 6.58 3.12 25.45
N GLU A 217 5.61 2.36 24.92
CA GLU A 217 5.06 1.18 25.59
C GLU A 217 6.14 0.12 25.83
N LEU A 218 6.93 -0.23 24.79
CA LEU A 218 7.99 -1.22 24.91
C LEU A 218 9.09 -0.80 25.89
N PHE A 219 9.41 0.49 25.95
CA PHE A 219 10.49 1.00 26.80
C PHE A 219 10.07 1.18 28.26
N THR A 220 8.87 1.72 28.50
CA THR A 220 8.41 2.08 29.84
C THR A 220 7.65 0.97 30.56
N ARG A 221 7.17 -0.04 29.82
CA ARG A 221 6.38 -1.16 30.37
C ARG A 221 6.95 -2.52 29.93
N PRO A 222 8.24 -2.81 30.17
CA PRO A 222 8.88 -4.05 29.71
C PRO A 222 8.16 -5.30 30.23
N ASP A 223 7.61 -5.26 31.45
CA ASP A 223 6.90 -6.39 32.06
C ASP A 223 5.55 -6.71 31.39
N ALA A 224 4.99 -5.78 30.62
CA ALA A 224 3.74 -5.98 29.89
C ALA A 224 3.94 -6.76 28.57
N TYR A 225 5.18 -6.87 28.08
CA TYR A 225 5.49 -7.41 26.76
C TYR A 225 6.50 -8.55 26.84
N GLN A 226 6.01 -9.78 26.82
CA GLN A 226 6.84 -10.98 26.82
C GLN A 226 7.65 -11.10 25.52
N SER A 227 8.93 -11.45 25.66
CA SER A 227 9.83 -11.78 24.54
C SER A 227 9.29 -12.94 23.71
N GLY A 228 9.54 -12.91 22.40
CA GLY A 228 9.05 -13.95 21.50
C GLY A 228 7.53 -13.89 21.30
N LYS A 229 6.93 -12.71 21.40
CA LYS A 229 5.54 -12.44 21.03
C LYS A 229 5.43 -11.21 20.13
N VAL A 230 4.40 -11.22 19.30
CA VAL A 230 3.99 -10.08 18.45
C VAL A 230 2.65 -9.56 18.99
N TYR A 231 2.59 -8.26 19.28
CA TYR A 231 1.40 -7.57 19.78
C TYR A 231 0.92 -6.56 18.76
N VAL A 232 -0.36 -6.16 18.83
CA VAL A 232 -0.89 -4.98 18.13
C VAL A 232 -1.12 -3.88 19.18
N LEU A 233 -1.04 -2.61 18.77
CA LEU A 233 -1.35 -1.51 19.68
C LEU A 233 -2.79 -1.62 20.21
N PRO A 234 -3.01 -1.46 21.52
CA PRO A 234 -4.35 -1.40 22.10
C PRO A 234 -5.25 -0.38 21.39
N LYS A 235 -6.51 -0.74 21.16
CA LYS A 235 -7.45 0.07 20.37
C LYS A 235 -7.63 1.51 20.86
N HIS A 236 -7.58 1.74 22.17
CA HIS A 236 -7.67 3.10 22.72
C HIS A 236 -6.48 3.99 22.34
N LEU A 237 -5.30 3.41 22.06
CA LEU A 237 -4.13 4.14 21.55
C LEU A 237 -4.27 4.43 20.05
N ASP A 238 -4.84 3.51 19.29
CA ASP A 238 -5.18 3.73 17.88
C ASP A 238 -6.22 4.87 17.74
N GLU A 239 -7.26 4.86 18.57
CA GLU A 239 -8.24 5.96 18.66
C GLU A 239 -7.61 7.27 19.14
N LYS A 240 -6.60 7.21 20.03
CA LYS A 240 -5.83 8.39 20.45
C LYS A 240 -5.06 8.98 19.27
N VAL A 241 -4.40 8.16 18.45
CA VAL A 241 -3.72 8.62 17.23
C VAL A 241 -4.71 9.35 16.32
N ALA A 242 -5.88 8.75 16.04
CA ALA A 242 -6.90 9.41 15.21
C ALA A 242 -7.33 10.76 15.81
N ARG A 243 -7.64 10.79 17.12
CA ARG A 243 -8.10 11.99 17.83
C ARG A 243 -7.09 13.14 17.77
N LEU A 244 -5.80 12.85 17.84
CA LEU A 244 -4.73 13.85 17.73
C LEU A 244 -4.74 14.59 16.38
N HIS A 245 -5.19 13.93 15.31
CA HIS A 245 -5.18 14.49 13.96
C HIS A 245 -6.46 15.27 13.61
N LEU A 246 -7.59 15.02 14.28
CA LEU A 246 -8.90 15.60 13.96
C LEU A 246 -8.90 17.14 13.92
N LYS A 247 -8.25 17.78 14.91
CA LYS A 247 -8.19 19.25 15.00
C LYS A 247 -7.55 19.87 13.75
N LYS A 248 -6.54 19.22 13.18
CA LYS A 248 -5.80 19.75 12.02
C LYS A 248 -6.66 19.77 10.74
N VAL A 249 -7.61 18.84 10.62
CA VAL A 249 -8.54 18.75 9.48
C VAL A 249 -9.90 19.42 9.76
N GLY A 250 -10.03 20.12 10.89
CA GLY A 250 -11.26 20.81 11.27
C GLY A 250 -12.41 19.88 11.66
N ALA A 251 -12.13 18.61 11.95
CA ALA A 251 -13.14 17.64 12.37
C ALA A 251 -13.51 17.85 13.85
N VAL A 252 -14.81 18.02 14.12
CA VAL A 252 -15.36 18.15 15.48
C VAL A 252 -16.00 16.83 15.88
N LEU A 253 -15.49 16.19 16.93
CA LEU A 253 -15.97 14.89 17.37
C LEU A 253 -17.22 15.05 18.26
N THR A 254 -18.28 14.30 17.97
CA THR A 254 -19.46 14.23 18.84
C THR A 254 -19.15 13.36 20.07
N GLU A 255 -19.61 13.80 21.24
CA GLU A 255 -19.51 13.03 22.47
C GLU A 255 -20.79 12.22 22.71
N LEU A 256 -20.63 10.96 23.13
CA LEU A 256 -21.77 10.14 23.53
C LEU A 256 -22.41 10.71 24.81
N SER A 257 -23.74 10.79 24.85
CA SER A 257 -24.47 10.90 26.11
C SER A 257 -24.35 9.61 26.92
N ASP A 258 -24.62 9.68 28.22
CA ASP A 258 -24.53 8.51 29.11
C ASP A 258 -25.53 7.43 28.68
N ALA A 259 -26.73 7.83 28.23
CA ALA A 259 -27.75 6.92 27.71
C ALA A 259 -27.29 6.19 26.43
N GLN A 260 -26.63 6.89 25.50
CA GLN A 260 -26.12 6.28 24.27
C GLN A 260 -24.97 5.31 24.56
N ALA A 261 -24.04 5.69 25.45
CA ALA A 261 -22.91 4.86 25.84
C ALA A 261 -23.37 3.55 26.49
N ALA A 262 -24.32 3.64 27.43
CA ALA A 262 -24.93 2.47 28.06
C ALA A 262 -25.68 1.59 27.04
N TYR A 263 -26.42 2.20 26.10
CA TYR A 263 -27.21 1.47 25.11
C TYR A 263 -26.36 0.58 24.20
N ILE A 264 -25.21 1.07 23.75
CA ILE A 264 -24.29 0.30 22.87
C ILE A 264 -23.18 -0.44 23.63
N GLY A 265 -23.17 -0.35 24.97
CA GLY A 265 -22.23 -1.08 25.81
C GLY A 265 -20.77 -0.63 25.70
N VAL A 266 -20.51 0.68 25.56
CA VAL A 266 -19.15 1.23 25.48
C VAL A 266 -18.93 2.36 26.48
N SER A 267 -17.67 2.63 26.83
CA SER A 267 -17.31 3.83 27.57
C SER A 267 -17.40 5.08 26.68
N LYS A 268 -17.77 6.23 27.28
CA LYS A 268 -17.74 7.54 26.60
C LYS A 268 -16.34 7.93 26.10
N ALA A 269 -15.29 7.35 26.67
CA ALA A 269 -13.90 7.58 26.27
C ALA A 269 -13.38 6.56 25.24
N GLY A 270 -14.19 5.56 24.87
CA GLY A 270 -13.81 4.41 24.07
C GLY A 270 -13.15 3.29 24.90
N PRO A 271 -12.67 2.21 24.24
CA PRO A 271 -12.75 1.98 22.80
C PRO A 271 -14.19 1.82 22.29
N TYR A 272 -14.47 2.31 21.08
CA TYR A 272 -15.83 2.39 20.52
C TYR A 272 -16.21 1.22 19.60
N LYS A 273 -15.28 0.32 19.33
CA LYS A 273 -15.47 -0.84 18.45
C LYS A 273 -14.81 -2.07 19.05
N ALA A 274 -15.37 -3.25 18.76
CA ALA A 274 -14.74 -4.51 19.11
C ALA A 274 -13.41 -4.70 18.36
N ASP A 275 -12.54 -5.56 18.89
CA ASP A 275 -11.24 -5.85 18.27
C ASP A 275 -11.38 -6.47 16.88
N THR A 276 -12.48 -7.15 16.60
CA THR A 276 -12.81 -7.77 15.30
C THR A 276 -13.36 -6.81 14.24
N TYR A 277 -13.57 -5.53 14.58
CA TYR A 277 -14.13 -4.54 13.65
C TYR A 277 -13.11 -4.15 12.57
N ARG A 278 -13.53 -4.12 11.30
CA ARG A 278 -12.62 -4.02 10.13
C ARG A 278 -12.40 -2.60 9.59
N TYR A 279 -13.26 -1.66 9.98
CA TYR A 279 -13.35 -0.31 9.38
C TYR A 279 -13.43 -0.36 7.84
#